data_AF-A0A7J3BAV0-F1
#
_entry.id   AF-A0A7J3BAV0-F1
#
_cell.length_a   1.000
_cell.length_b   1.000
_cell.length_c   1.000
_cell.angle_alpha   90.00
_cell.angle_beta   90.00
_cell.angle_gamma   90.00
#
_symmetry.space_group_name_H-M   'P 1'
#
loop_
_entity.id
_entity.type
_entity.pdbx_description
1 polymer ?
#
loop_
_entity_poly.entity_id
_entity_poly.type
_entity_poly.pdbx_seq_one_letter_code
_entity_poly.pdbx_strand_id
1 'polypeptide(L)'
;MRKGEFEINEMFIVLLLLIGVLAAMWVAGETGFSEEKQVKVTNKTMEELLGDGLAQAAENFFKANPTAQGNYLIKSEIWSFGPMEKPPDYIPNSENISIPNYPVLFDSKYLYEIRGFGAKVYERTDKEQPVDIRCFAIFLGKSDTLDNYYTTRKEFQIMFYTHNTERKLLENCTVDSYKDQLTEKGNLIRTYYMHCNVIWGGYY
;
A
#
# COMPACT_ATOMS: atom_id res chain seq x y z
N MET A 1 -65.39 -9.86 -25.29
CA MET A 1 -64.18 -9.56 -24.48
C MET A 1 -63.71 -8.17 -24.87
N ARG A 2 -63.59 -7.26 -23.88
CA ARG A 2 -63.44 -5.82 -24.12
C ARG A 2 -61.95 -5.46 -24.29
N LYS A 3 -61.66 -4.63 -25.31
CA LYS A 3 -60.34 -4.13 -25.73
C LYS A 3 -59.50 -3.39 -24.65
N GLY A 4 -60.02 -3.18 -23.44
CA GLY A 4 -59.35 -2.41 -22.38
C GLY A 4 -58.71 -3.23 -21.26
N GLU A 5 -58.93 -4.54 -21.20
CA GLU A 5 -58.32 -5.40 -20.16
C GLU A 5 -56.89 -5.84 -20.51
N PHE A 6 -56.52 -5.82 -21.80
CA PHE A 6 -55.16 -6.17 -22.25
C PHE A 6 -54.14 -5.06 -21.96
N GLU A 7 -54.50 -3.78 -22.14
CA GLU A 7 -53.57 -2.66 -21.96
C GLU A 7 -53.11 -2.49 -20.51
N ILE A 8 -54.00 -2.72 -19.53
CA ILE A 8 -53.63 -2.63 -18.11
C ILE A 8 -52.70 -3.79 -17.73
N ASN A 9 -52.97 -5.00 -18.20
CA ASN A 9 -52.14 -6.17 -17.90
C ASN A 9 -50.75 -6.06 -18.55
N GLU A 10 -50.66 -5.60 -19.79
CA GLU A 10 -49.37 -5.37 -20.47
C GLU A 10 -48.57 -4.26 -19.79
N MET A 11 -49.22 -3.17 -19.38
CA MET A 11 -48.57 -2.08 -18.65
C MET A 11 -48.04 -2.53 -17.28
N PHE A 12 -48.79 -3.37 -16.55
CA PHE A 12 -48.33 -3.96 -15.29
C PHE A 12 -47.14 -4.90 -15.47
N ILE A 13 -47.15 -5.73 -16.52
CA ILE A 13 -46.04 -6.64 -16.83
C ILE A 13 -44.78 -5.84 -17.19
N VAL A 14 -44.91 -4.79 -18.00
CA VAL A 14 -43.78 -3.92 -18.37
C VAL A 14 -43.24 -3.17 -17.14
N LEU A 15 -44.11 -2.67 -16.26
CA LEU A 15 -43.70 -2.01 -15.02
C LEU A 15 -42.97 -2.99 -14.07
N LEU A 16 -43.49 -4.21 -13.91
CA LEU A 16 -42.86 -5.24 -13.07
C LEU A 16 -41.52 -5.72 -13.63
N LEU A 17 -41.40 -5.84 -14.96
CA LEU A 17 -40.13 -6.15 -15.63
C LEU A 17 -39.12 -5.01 -15.46
N LEU A 18 -39.53 -3.75 -15.62
CA LEU A 18 -38.66 -2.60 -15.40
C LEU A 18 -38.19 -2.51 -13.95
N ILE A 19 -39.08 -2.71 -12.97
CA ILE A 19 -38.70 -2.74 -11.56
C ILE A 19 -37.79 -3.93 -11.27
N GLY A 20 -38.07 -5.12 -11.84
CA GLY A 20 -37.22 -6.31 -11.69
C GLY A 20 -35.82 -6.11 -12.28
N VAL A 21 -35.72 -5.49 -13.46
CA VAL A 21 -34.43 -5.17 -14.09
C VAL A 21 -33.69 -4.09 -13.32
N LEU A 22 -34.37 -3.03 -12.88
CA LEU A 22 -33.75 -1.97 -12.07
C LEU A 22 -33.31 -2.50 -10.70
N ALA A 23 -34.08 -3.39 -10.07
CA ALA A 23 -33.69 -4.05 -8.83
C ALA A 23 -32.53 -5.03 -9.05
N ALA A 24 -32.51 -5.79 -10.15
CA ALA A 24 -31.38 -6.64 -10.50
C ALA A 24 -30.12 -5.84 -10.85
N MET A 25 -30.26 -4.67 -11.50
CA MET A 25 -29.16 -3.74 -11.77
C MET A 25 -28.69 -3.02 -10.50
N TRP A 26 -29.59 -2.74 -9.56
CA TRP A 26 -29.22 -2.24 -8.24
C TRP A 26 -28.47 -3.32 -7.47
N VAL A 27 -28.97 -4.55 -7.40
CA VAL A 27 -28.26 -5.68 -6.77
C VAL A 27 -26.93 -5.98 -7.47
N ALA A 28 -26.85 -5.91 -8.80
CA ALA A 28 -25.60 -6.08 -9.55
C ALA A 28 -24.64 -4.87 -9.44
N GLY A 29 -25.16 -3.68 -9.16
CA GLY A 29 -24.38 -2.48 -8.82
C GLY A 29 -23.97 -2.42 -7.34
N GLU A 30 -24.70 -3.11 -6.46
CA GLU A 30 -24.47 -3.25 -5.02
C GLU A 30 -23.84 -4.59 -4.63
N THR A 31 -23.53 -5.48 -5.58
CA THR A 31 -22.51 -6.53 -5.38
C THR A 31 -21.09 -5.96 -5.25
N GLY A 32 -20.96 -4.65 -5.02
CA GLY A 32 -19.83 -4.02 -4.36
C GLY A 32 -19.86 -4.11 -2.84
N PHE A 33 -20.87 -4.74 -2.21
CA PHE A 33 -20.77 -5.19 -0.83
C PHE A 33 -19.76 -6.33 -0.74
N SER A 34 -18.51 -5.89 -0.55
CA SER A 34 -17.48 -6.56 0.22
C SER A 34 -17.49 -8.07 0.03
N GLU A 35 -16.73 -8.58 -0.94
CA GLU A 35 -15.94 -9.76 -0.58
C GLU A 35 -15.32 -9.40 0.77
N GLU A 36 -15.78 -10.04 1.86
CA GLU A 36 -14.92 -10.20 3.02
C GLU A 36 -13.64 -10.79 2.42
N LYS A 37 -12.69 -9.93 2.07
CA LYS A 37 -11.32 -10.33 1.78
C LYS A 37 -10.93 -11.04 3.06
N GLN A 38 -11.10 -12.36 3.07
CA GLN A 38 -10.83 -13.17 4.25
C GLN A 38 -9.44 -12.78 4.69
N VAL A 39 -9.37 -12.07 5.82
CA VAL A 39 -8.12 -11.49 6.27
C VAL A 39 -7.26 -12.69 6.68
N LYS A 40 -6.29 -13.02 5.83
CA LYS A 40 -5.51 -14.25 5.99
C LYS A 40 -4.70 -14.14 7.27
N VAL A 41 -4.81 -15.16 8.12
CA VAL A 41 -3.91 -15.33 9.26
C VAL A 41 -2.50 -15.62 8.73
N THR A 42 -1.49 -14.98 9.29
CA THR A 42 -0.10 -15.16 8.93
C THR A 42 0.75 -15.35 10.18
N ASN A 43 1.71 -16.25 10.07
CA ASN A 43 2.78 -16.50 11.03
C ASN A 43 4.14 -16.01 10.51
N LYS A 44 4.13 -15.22 9.43
CA LYS A 44 5.34 -14.67 8.82
C LYS A 44 6.03 -13.72 9.78
N THR A 45 7.35 -13.84 9.81
CA THR A 45 8.24 -12.88 10.46
C THR A 45 8.18 -11.52 9.77
N MET A 46 8.64 -10.48 10.47
CA MET A 46 8.76 -9.14 9.87
C MET A 46 9.65 -9.15 8.62
N GLU A 47 10.74 -9.93 8.62
CA GLU A 47 11.63 -10.08 7.47
C GLU A 47 10.91 -10.67 6.27
N GLU A 48 10.13 -11.75 6.45
CA GLU A 48 9.35 -12.35 5.38
C GLU A 48 8.27 -11.40 4.84
N LEU A 49 7.62 -10.62 5.72
CA LEU A 49 6.65 -9.61 5.30
C LEU A 49 7.32 -8.47 4.51
N LEU A 50 8.52 -8.05 4.92
CA LEU A 50 9.30 -7.05 4.19
C LEU A 50 9.78 -7.59 2.83
N GLY A 51 10.21 -8.86 2.79
CA GLY A 51 10.59 -9.56 1.56
C GLY A 51 9.44 -9.69 0.57
N ASP A 52 8.25 -10.09 1.04
CA ASP A 52 7.02 -10.09 0.24
C ASP A 52 6.73 -8.70 -0.33
N GLY A 53 6.89 -7.65 0.48
CA GLY A 53 6.74 -6.25 0.06
C GLY A 53 7.68 -5.88 -1.09
N LEU A 54 8.97 -6.23 -0.98
CA LEU A 54 9.98 -6.00 -2.02
C LEU A 54 9.71 -6.78 -3.32
N ALA A 55 9.18 -7.99 -3.19
CA ALA A 55 8.80 -8.82 -4.34
C ALA A 55 7.60 -8.22 -5.07
N GLN A 56 6.55 -7.84 -4.32
CA GLN A 56 5.36 -7.18 -4.88
C GLN A 56 5.70 -5.83 -5.52
N ALA A 57 6.58 -5.05 -4.90
CA ALA A 57 7.07 -3.79 -5.45
C ALA A 57 7.74 -3.99 -6.81
N ALA A 58 8.59 -5.01 -6.94
CA ALA A 58 9.21 -5.37 -8.22
C ALA A 58 8.21 -5.85 -9.26
N GLU A 59 7.27 -6.71 -8.87
CA GLU A 59 6.23 -7.18 -9.77
C GLU A 59 5.38 -6.01 -10.31
N ASN A 60 4.96 -5.09 -9.44
CA ASN A 60 4.17 -3.91 -9.82
C ASN A 60 4.96 -3.00 -10.77
N PHE A 61 6.24 -2.77 -10.48
CA PHE A 61 7.12 -1.97 -11.33
C PHE A 61 7.27 -2.58 -12.73
N PHE A 62 7.58 -3.87 -12.83
CA PHE A 62 7.78 -4.53 -14.13
C PHE A 62 6.48 -4.74 -14.91
N LYS A 63 5.34 -4.87 -14.23
CA LYS A 63 4.02 -4.86 -14.88
C LYS A 63 3.70 -3.50 -15.49
N ALA A 64 4.02 -2.41 -14.78
CA ALA A 64 3.83 -1.05 -15.28
C ALA A 64 4.83 -0.68 -16.39
N ASN A 65 6.04 -1.27 -16.34
CA ASN A 65 7.14 -0.99 -17.26
C ASN A 65 7.65 -2.29 -17.91
N PRO A 66 6.88 -2.91 -18.82
CA PRO A 66 7.25 -4.20 -19.42
C PRO A 66 8.55 -4.15 -20.25
N THR A 67 8.98 -2.96 -20.68
CA THR A 67 10.23 -2.73 -21.41
C THR A 67 11.44 -2.47 -20.50
N ALA A 68 11.29 -2.57 -19.18
CA ALA A 68 12.33 -2.24 -18.21
C ALA A 68 13.45 -3.28 -18.05
N GLN A 69 13.41 -4.42 -18.75
CA GLN A 69 14.41 -5.47 -18.60
C GLN A 69 15.80 -5.01 -19.07
N GLY A 70 16.71 -4.76 -18.13
CA GLY A 70 18.14 -4.51 -18.38
C GLY A 70 18.62 -3.06 -18.23
N ASN A 71 17.72 -2.08 -18.10
CA ASN A 71 18.07 -0.65 -18.14
C ASN A 71 17.98 0.07 -16.79
N TYR A 72 17.95 -0.66 -15.67
CA TYR A 72 17.76 -0.07 -14.35
C TYR A 72 18.82 -0.54 -13.35
N LEU A 73 19.35 0.41 -12.60
CA LEU A 73 20.02 0.19 -11.33
C LEU A 73 18.93 0.05 -10.26
N ILE A 74 18.89 -1.11 -9.61
CA ILE A 74 17.89 -1.41 -8.57
C ILE A 74 18.59 -1.43 -7.21
N LYS A 75 18.11 -0.61 -6.29
CA LYS A 75 18.58 -0.57 -4.89
C LYS A 75 17.42 -0.88 -3.96
N SER A 76 17.69 -1.59 -2.86
CA SER A 76 16.68 -1.88 -1.83
C SER A 76 17.19 -1.39 -0.49
N GLU A 77 16.33 -0.71 0.25
CA GLU A 77 16.56 -0.24 1.61
C GLU A 77 15.47 -0.86 2.49
N ILE A 78 15.86 -1.36 3.66
CA ILE A 78 14.95 -1.99 4.61
C ILE A 78 15.24 -1.41 5.99
N TRP A 79 14.18 -1.13 6.72
CA TRP A 79 14.21 -0.68 8.11
C TRP A 79 13.13 -1.43 8.88
N SER A 80 13.41 -1.84 10.12
CA SER A 80 12.41 -2.47 10.97
C SER A 80 12.61 -2.15 12.45
N PHE A 81 11.49 -2.07 13.16
CA PHE A 81 11.45 -2.01 14.62
C PHE A 81 11.14 -3.42 15.13
N GLY A 82 12.02 -3.98 15.97
CA GLY A 82 11.89 -5.38 16.40
C GLY A 82 10.63 -5.65 17.25
N PRO A 83 10.23 -6.92 17.45
CA PRO A 83 10.22 -8.02 16.49
C PRO A 83 8.79 -8.54 16.18
N MET A 84 8.67 -9.44 15.19
CA MET A 84 7.44 -10.21 14.90
C MET A 84 7.70 -11.69 14.52
N GLU A 85 8.78 -12.42 14.85
CA GLU A 85 9.51 -12.51 16.12
C GLU A 85 11.05 -12.67 15.95
N LYS A 86 11.66 -12.13 14.89
CA LYS A 86 12.94 -11.37 15.01
C LYS A 86 13.46 -10.78 13.68
N PRO A 87 13.53 -9.45 13.56
CA PRO A 87 14.55 -8.76 12.78
C PRO A 87 15.60 -8.14 13.74
N PRO A 88 16.89 -8.04 13.34
CA PRO A 88 17.30 -6.95 12.42
C PRO A 88 18.39 -7.32 11.40
N ASP A 89 18.41 -6.65 10.24
CA ASP A 89 19.61 -6.52 9.39
C ASP A 89 19.83 -5.06 8.91
N TYR A 90 19.95 -4.19 9.92
CA TYR A 90 20.35 -2.76 10.00
C TYR A 90 19.26 -1.66 9.87
N ILE A 91 19.31 -0.56 10.65
CA ILE A 91 20.48 0.08 11.34
C ILE A 91 20.27 0.45 12.81
N PRO A 92 21.24 0.06 13.67
CA PRO A 92 21.67 0.87 14.79
C PRO A 92 23.19 1.14 14.74
N ASN A 93 23.61 2.40 14.92
CA ASN A 93 24.94 2.69 15.46
C ASN A 93 24.83 3.77 16.54
N SER A 94 24.46 3.32 17.75
CA SER A 94 25.02 3.79 19.03
C SER A 94 24.37 2.95 20.14
N GLU A 95 25.19 2.30 20.94
CA GLU A 95 24.95 1.15 21.82
C GLU A 95 23.89 1.29 22.95
N ASN A 96 22.95 2.22 22.91
CA ASN A 96 21.91 2.34 23.94
C ASN A 96 20.75 3.20 23.45
N ILE A 97 19.62 2.62 23.04
CA ILE A 97 18.46 3.46 22.70
C ILE A 97 17.11 2.80 23.06
N SER A 98 16.48 3.39 24.09
CA SER A 98 15.03 3.64 24.15
C SER A 98 14.65 4.75 23.15
N ILE A 99 13.70 4.49 22.22
CA ILE A 99 13.23 5.36 21.11
C ILE A 99 14.27 5.60 19.99
N PRO A 100 14.11 5.04 18.77
CA PRO A 100 15.19 4.99 17.78
C PRO A 100 15.64 6.37 17.32
N ASN A 101 16.95 6.64 17.38
CA ASN A 101 17.60 7.84 16.80
C ASN A 101 17.37 7.99 15.27
N TYR A 102 16.73 7.01 14.63
CA TYR A 102 16.53 6.92 13.19
C TYR A 102 15.09 6.52 12.82
N PRO A 103 14.08 7.39 13.06
CA PRO A 103 12.67 7.09 12.74
C PRO A 103 12.37 7.24 11.25
N VAL A 104 11.39 6.47 10.76
CA VAL A 104 10.69 6.76 9.50
C VAL A 104 9.58 7.76 9.82
N LEU A 105 9.58 8.89 9.11
CA LEU A 105 8.65 10.00 9.32
C LEU A 105 7.80 10.22 8.06
N PHE A 106 6.50 10.41 8.26
CA PHE A 106 5.52 10.71 7.22
C PHE A 106 5.02 12.13 7.42
N ASP A 107 5.25 13.05 6.49
CA ASP A 107 5.05 14.50 6.68
C ASP A 107 5.67 14.98 8.02
N SER A 108 6.90 14.57 8.28
CA SER A 108 7.65 14.85 9.53
C SER A 108 7.03 14.26 10.82
N LYS A 109 6.02 13.40 10.72
CA LYS A 109 5.40 12.74 11.88
C LYS A 109 5.89 11.31 12.03
N TYR A 110 6.30 10.95 13.25
CA TYR A 110 6.56 9.57 13.61
C TYR A 110 5.25 8.86 13.91
N LEU A 111 5.09 7.66 13.37
CA LEU A 111 3.92 6.81 13.60
C LEU A 111 4.36 5.60 14.44
N TYR A 112 3.90 5.52 15.69
CA TYR A 112 4.38 4.53 16.67
C TYR A 112 4.01 3.08 16.32
N GLU A 113 3.03 2.90 15.45
CA GLU A 113 2.49 1.62 15.01
C GLU A 113 3.29 0.99 13.86
N ILE A 114 4.19 1.76 13.23
CA ILE A 114 5.07 1.22 12.20
C ILE A 114 6.02 0.18 12.80
N ARG A 115 6.17 -0.93 12.11
CA ARG A 115 7.05 -2.06 12.48
C ARG A 115 8.09 -2.37 11.42
N GLY A 116 7.81 -2.03 10.17
CA GLY A 116 8.74 -2.21 9.07
C GLY A 116 8.52 -1.17 7.98
N PHE A 117 9.59 -0.81 7.31
CA PHE A 117 9.59 0.02 6.12
C PHE A 117 10.58 -0.59 5.12
N GLY A 118 10.19 -0.65 3.85
CA GLY A 118 11.13 -0.95 2.79
C GLY A 118 10.90 -0.04 1.59
N ALA A 119 11.98 0.26 0.90
CA ALA A 119 11.98 1.06 -0.31
C ALA A 119 12.79 0.35 -1.38
N LYS A 120 12.26 0.32 -2.60
CA LYS A 120 12.93 -0.20 -3.77
C LYS A 120 13.02 0.92 -4.79
N VAL A 121 14.25 1.27 -5.13
CA VAL A 121 14.60 2.41 -5.97
C VAL A 121 14.98 1.88 -7.35
N TYR A 122 14.32 2.40 -8.38
CA TYR A 122 14.54 2.06 -9.78
C TYR A 122 15.09 3.29 -10.49
N GLU A 123 16.40 3.30 -10.73
CA GLU A 123 17.09 4.38 -11.42
C GLU A 123 17.50 3.89 -12.82
N ARG A 124 17.04 4.56 -13.88
CA ARG A 124 17.48 4.19 -15.24
C ARG A 124 18.97 4.42 -15.42
N THR A 125 19.64 3.49 -16.10
CA THR A 125 21.08 3.57 -16.40
C THR A 125 21.42 4.73 -17.33
N ASP A 126 20.51 5.10 -18.22
CA ASP A 126 20.62 6.22 -19.16
C ASP A 126 20.12 7.57 -18.60
N LYS A 127 19.53 7.57 -17.39
CA LYS A 127 18.96 8.75 -16.71
C LYS A 127 17.90 9.52 -17.50
N GLU A 128 17.24 8.91 -18.49
CA GLU A 128 16.22 9.58 -19.32
C GLU A 128 14.89 9.81 -18.59
N GLN A 129 14.64 9.08 -17.49
CA GLN A 129 13.43 9.23 -16.68
C GLN A 129 13.78 9.48 -15.21
N PRO A 130 12.88 10.15 -14.46
CA PRO A 130 13.05 10.30 -13.02
C PRO A 130 13.09 8.93 -12.33
N VAL A 131 13.67 8.93 -11.13
CA VAL A 131 13.75 7.73 -10.29
C VAL A 131 12.36 7.35 -9.80
N ASP A 132 11.93 6.12 -10.10
CA ASP A 132 10.70 5.51 -9.56
C ASP A 132 11.05 4.80 -8.25
N ILE A 133 10.32 5.11 -7.18
CA ILE A 133 10.48 4.45 -5.89
C ILE A 133 9.18 3.75 -5.51
N ARG A 134 9.31 2.47 -5.18
CA ARG A 134 8.24 1.70 -4.58
C ARG A 134 8.54 1.49 -3.11
N CYS A 135 7.69 2.04 -2.25
CA CYS A 135 7.80 1.93 -0.82
C CYS A 135 6.69 1.06 -0.26
N PHE A 136 6.94 0.46 0.89
CA PHE A 136 5.91 -0.19 1.66
C PHE A 136 6.21 -0.06 3.14
N ALA A 137 5.14 -0.01 3.93
CA ALA A 137 5.25 0.12 5.36
C ALA A 137 4.31 -0.87 6.05
N ILE A 138 4.83 -1.60 7.03
CA ILE A 138 4.11 -2.61 7.80
C ILE A 138 3.76 -2.01 9.14
N PHE A 139 2.47 -2.05 9.46
CA PHE A 139 1.89 -1.52 10.69
C PHE A 139 1.27 -2.65 11.51
N LEU A 140 1.43 -2.59 12.83
CA LEU A 140 0.62 -3.37 13.75
C LEU A 140 -0.65 -2.57 14.05
N GLY A 141 -1.76 -2.96 13.43
CA GLY A 141 -3.01 -2.21 13.41
C GLY A 141 -3.16 -1.35 12.15
N LYS A 142 -4.07 -0.38 12.24
CA LYS A 142 -4.31 0.63 11.19
C LYS A 142 -3.53 1.90 11.53
N SER A 143 -3.37 2.77 10.54
CA SER A 143 -2.80 4.10 10.71
C SER A 143 -3.77 5.10 10.13
N ASP A 144 -4.43 5.89 10.99
CA ASP A 144 -5.37 6.93 10.54
C ASP A 144 -4.70 7.91 9.57
N THR A 145 -3.39 8.15 9.74
CA THR A 145 -2.62 9.02 8.85
C THR A 145 -2.49 8.42 7.45
N LEU A 146 -2.06 7.15 7.34
CA LEU A 146 -1.88 6.51 6.03
C LEU A 146 -3.21 6.13 5.38
N ASP A 147 -4.22 5.78 6.17
CA ASP A 147 -5.59 5.58 5.71
C ASP A 147 -6.18 6.87 5.15
N ASN A 148 -5.90 8.02 5.78
CA ASN A 148 -6.28 9.32 5.25
C ASN A 148 -5.55 9.64 3.92
N TYR A 149 -4.25 9.36 3.82
CA TYR A 149 -3.53 9.55 2.55
C TYR A 149 -4.07 8.63 1.44
N TYR A 150 -4.40 7.39 1.77
CA TYR A 150 -5.03 6.45 0.83
C TYR A 150 -6.39 6.93 0.33
N THR A 151 -7.27 7.39 1.25
CA THR A 151 -8.63 7.80 0.89
C THR A 151 -8.68 9.13 0.16
N THR A 152 -7.85 10.10 0.56
CA THR A 152 -7.80 11.44 -0.05
C THR A 152 -6.92 11.52 -1.29
N ARG A 153 -6.08 10.50 -1.54
CA ARG A 153 -5.02 10.52 -2.57
C ARG A 153 -4.07 11.70 -2.43
N LYS A 154 -3.95 12.27 -1.22
CA LYS A 154 -3.05 13.37 -0.93
C LYS A 154 -1.60 12.88 -1.02
N GLU A 155 -0.76 13.67 -1.68
CA GLU A 155 0.68 13.48 -1.69
C GLU A 155 1.30 13.84 -0.33
N PHE A 156 2.33 13.11 0.07
CA PHE A 156 3.07 13.31 1.31
C PHE A 156 4.57 13.07 1.10
N GLN A 157 5.37 13.39 2.12
CA GLN A 157 6.80 13.13 2.13
C GLN A 157 7.14 12.00 3.11
N ILE A 158 8.12 11.17 2.74
CA ILE A 158 8.70 10.16 3.63
C ILE A 158 10.15 10.53 3.90
N MET A 159 10.54 10.47 5.16
CA MET A 159 11.92 10.69 5.56
C MET A 159 12.41 9.54 6.40
N PHE A 160 13.55 8.97 6.02
CA PHE A 160 14.11 7.80 6.67
C PHE A 160 15.64 7.80 6.55
N TYR A 161 16.30 6.90 7.27
CA TYR A 161 17.74 6.70 7.20
C TYR A 161 18.07 5.42 6.42
N THR A 162 19.07 5.49 5.53
CA THR A 162 19.63 4.33 4.80
C THR A 162 20.73 3.66 5.56
N HIS A 163 21.12 2.43 5.18
CA HIS A 163 22.14 1.62 5.86
C HIS A 163 23.38 2.40 6.36
N ASN A 164 23.83 3.40 5.61
CA ASN A 164 24.97 4.26 5.93
C ASN A 164 24.62 5.45 6.86
N THR A 165 23.49 5.40 7.55
CA THR A 165 22.88 6.50 8.32
C THR A 165 22.64 7.78 7.50
N GLU A 166 22.56 7.68 6.17
CA GLU A 166 22.26 8.84 5.32
C GLU A 166 20.76 9.11 5.38
N ARG A 167 20.38 10.34 5.72
CA ARG A 167 18.97 10.76 5.72
C ARG A 167 18.51 10.91 4.26
N LYS A 168 17.46 10.19 3.90
CA LYS A 168 16.77 10.29 2.61
C LYS A 168 15.41 10.95 2.79
N LEU A 169 15.07 11.81 1.84
CA LEU A 169 13.76 12.40 1.67
C LEU A 169 13.16 11.87 0.37
N LEU A 170 11.95 11.33 0.46
CA LEU A 170 11.13 10.92 -0.66
C LEU A 170 9.96 11.89 -0.76
N GLU A 171 9.70 12.38 -1.97
CA GLU A 171 8.67 13.38 -2.21
C GLU A 171 7.59 12.83 -3.15
N ASN A 172 6.45 13.52 -3.17
CA ASN A 172 5.29 13.17 -3.98
C ASN A 172 4.87 11.71 -3.78
N CYS A 173 4.94 11.24 -2.52
CA CYS A 173 4.53 9.89 -2.18
C CYS A 173 3.01 9.79 -2.18
N THR A 174 2.47 8.71 -2.75
CA THR A 174 1.06 8.35 -2.70
C THR A 174 0.89 6.95 -2.14
N VAL A 175 -0.17 6.73 -1.37
CA VAL A 175 -0.57 5.36 -0.99
C VAL A 175 -1.43 4.80 -2.11
N ASP A 176 -0.91 3.80 -2.81
CA ASP A 176 -1.58 3.18 -3.95
C ASP A 176 -2.65 2.19 -3.46
N SER A 177 -2.29 1.37 -2.48
CA SER A 177 -3.12 0.32 -1.91
C SER A 177 -2.64 -0.09 -0.52
N TYR A 178 -3.44 -0.89 0.18
CA TYR A 178 -3.01 -1.60 1.38
C TYR A 178 -3.53 -3.05 1.37
N LYS A 179 -2.90 -3.89 2.17
CA LYS A 179 -3.29 -5.28 2.39
C LYS A 179 -3.37 -5.56 3.89
N ASP A 180 -4.48 -6.16 4.30
CA ASP A 180 -4.73 -6.57 5.67
C ASP A 180 -4.45 -8.07 5.85
N GLN A 181 -3.79 -8.40 6.96
CA GLN A 181 -3.54 -9.76 7.44
C GLN A 181 -3.75 -9.81 8.97
N LEU A 182 -3.96 -10.99 9.54
CA LEU A 182 -4.04 -11.15 11.00
C LEU A 182 -2.82 -11.93 11.50
N THR A 183 -2.30 -11.60 12.67
CA THR A 183 -1.40 -12.51 13.39
C THR A 183 -2.16 -13.74 13.87
N GLU A 184 -1.45 -14.80 14.26
CA GLU A 184 -2.06 -15.96 14.94
C GLU A 184 -2.84 -15.58 16.22
N LYS A 185 -2.46 -14.45 16.84
CA LYS A 185 -3.10 -13.89 18.05
C LYS A 185 -4.28 -12.97 17.71
N GLY A 186 -4.66 -12.84 16.43
CA GLY A 186 -5.78 -12.02 15.96
C GLY A 186 -5.48 -10.51 15.83
N ASN A 187 -4.21 -10.09 15.96
CA ASN A 187 -3.85 -8.68 15.78
C ASN A 187 -3.81 -8.35 14.29
N LEU A 188 -4.41 -7.22 13.91
CA LEU A 188 -4.33 -6.74 12.53
C LEU A 188 -2.89 -6.34 12.18
N ILE A 189 -2.45 -6.75 11.00
CA ILE A 189 -1.27 -6.27 10.31
C ILE A 189 -1.75 -5.59 9.05
N ARG A 190 -1.35 -4.33 8.84
CA ARG A 190 -1.63 -3.63 7.59
C ARG A 190 -0.32 -3.29 6.89
N THR A 191 -0.21 -3.72 5.64
CA THR A 191 0.91 -3.35 4.76
C THR A 191 0.41 -2.32 3.76
N TYR A 192 0.94 -1.10 3.83
CA TYR A 192 0.68 -0.04 2.87
C TYR A 192 1.68 -0.14 1.73
N TYR A 193 1.22 -0.03 0.49
CA TYR A 193 2.05 0.04 -0.71
C TYR A 193 1.97 1.45 -1.26
N MET A 194 3.14 2.03 -1.48
CA MET A 194 3.30 3.44 -1.82
C MET A 194 4.22 3.58 -3.03
N HIS A 195 3.98 4.65 -3.78
CA HIS A 195 4.83 5.08 -4.87
C HIS A 195 5.31 6.50 -4.59
N CYS A 196 6.60 6.77 -4.79
CA CYS A 196 7.20 8.09 -4.59
C CYS A 196 8.13 8.43 -5.75
N ASN A 197 8.46 9.71 -5.89
CA ASN A 197 9.52 10.19 -6.76
C ASN A 197 10.73 10.60 -5.91
N VAL A 198 11.96 10.35 -6.39
CA VAL A 198 13.14 10.99 -5.77
C VAL A 198 13.34 12.35 -6.44
N ILE A 199 13.27 13.43 -5.66
CA ILE A 199 14.03 14.64 -5.94
C ILE A 199 15.26 14.54 -5.04
N TRP A 200 16.42 14.29 -5.63
CA TRP A 200 17.69 14.28 -4.90
C TRP A 200 17.91 15.69 -4.33
N GLY A 201 17.52 15.91 -3.08
CA GLY A 201 17.92 17.07 -2.29
C GLY A 201 19.27 16.78 -1.66
N GLY A 202 20.31 17.47 -2.14
CA GLY A 202 21.67 17.38 -1.62
C GLY A 202 21.79 17.73 -0.13
N TYR A 203 22.99 17.45 0.40
CA TYR A 203 23.45 17.70 1.77
C TYR A 203 22.76 18.91 2.45
N TYR A 204 22.01 18.64 3.52
CA TYR A 204 21.67 19.61 4.56
C TYR A 204 22.10 19.05 5.90
#